data_AF-A0A7Y2CFM8-F1
#
_entry.id   AF-A0A7Y2CFM8-F1
#
_cell.length_a   1.000
_cell.length_b   1.000
_cell.length_c   1.000
_cell.angle_alpha   90.00
_cell.angle_beta   90.00
_cell.angle_gamma   90.00
#
_symmetry.space_group_name_H-M   'P 1'
#
loop_
_entity.id
_entity.type
_entity.pdbx_description
1 polymer ?
#
loop_
_entity_poly.entity_id
_entity_poly.type
_entity_poly.pdbx_seq_one_letter_code
_entity_poly.pdbx_strand_id
1 'polypeptide(L)'
;MQKNQRQTEQITFDNGGVRPFKAFVSGVRLAVNVDNTRHFFSLMDAIDGPQHERNFQRYLKTPTGARINSEKFEIKSILENRDRLRSFPDGSLGRRYLEFLELEGLDVSMLYEAELEAASSALKLDPPRRLYNETGTAIHDLLHVLTGYGRDPLGEACLLAFTAEQFALRGVAFAANSIALREQLRQPKTPVFRALKEARSRARQMVWIAEIDWRDWLALPIDTVRSELGLSQRRELFYSNDAIETSNCIADKSAA
;
A
#
# COMPACT_ATOMS: atom_id res chain seq x y z
N MET A 1 -38.96 -22.92 15.00
CA MET A 1 -39.06 -21.47 14.70
C MET A 1 -38.24 -20.72 15.73
N GLN A 2 -36.98 -20.36 15.41
CA GLN A 2 -36.13 -19.53 16.26
C GLN A 2 -35.68 -18.32 15.43
N LYS A 3 -36.07 -17.13 15.87
CA LYS A 3 -35.64 -15.84 15.34
C LYS A 3 -34.24 -15.55 15.88
N ASN A 4 -33.26 -15.37 15.00
CA ASN A 4 -31.91 -14.95 15.35
C ASN A 4 -31.78 -13.45 15.06
N GLN A 5 -31.87 -12.61 16.11
CA GLN A 5 -31.58 -11.18 16.04
C GLN A 5 -30.06 -10.99 16.09
N ARG A 6 -29.46 -10.45 15.02
CA ARG A 6 -28.09 -9.93 15.06
C ARG A 6 -28.10 -8.60 15.83
N GLN A 7 -27.40 -8.55 16.95
CA GLN A 7 -27.12 -7.31 17.66
C GLN A 7 -26.07 -6.52 16.88
N THR A 8 -26.44 -5.33 16.42
CA THR A 8 -25.52 -4.32 15.89
C THR A 8 -24.96 -3.57 17.10
N GLU A 9 -23.74 -3.86 17.53
CA GLU A 9 -23.05 -2.99 18.49
C GLU A 9 -22.66 -1.68 17.81
N GLN A 10 -23.46 -0.63 18.06
CA GLN A 10 -23.06 0.74 17.79
C GLN A 10 -21.97 1.14 18.79
N ILE A 11 -20.76 1.40 18.29
CA ILE A 11 -19.70 2.01 19.07
C ILE A 11 -20.08 3.48 19.31
N THR A 12 -20.47 3.81 20.53
CA THR A 12 -20.66 5.19 20.97
C THR A 12 -19.29 5.80 21.31
N PHE A 13 -18.91 6.88 20.64
CA PHE A 13 -17.78 7.70 21.05
C PHE A 13 -18.26 8.67 22.13
N ASP A 14 -17.94 8.34 23.39
CA ASP A 14 -18.20 9.20 24.54
C ASP A 14 -17.36 10.49 24.47
N ASN A 15 -17.97 11.63 24.82
CA ASN A 15 -17.39 12.98 24.77
C ASN A 15 -16.42 13.24 25.94
N GLY A 16 -15.43 12.36 26.10
CA GLY A 16 -14.34 12.49 27.08
C GLY A 16 -13.00 12.53 26.36
N GLY A 17 -12.19 13.55 26.63
CA GLY A 17 -10.94 13.87 25.92
C GLY A 17 -10.09 12.65 25.51
N VAL A 18 -9.65 12.68 24.24
CA VAL A 18 -8.87 11.63 23.59
C VAL A 18 -7.67 11.23 24.45
N ARG A 19 -7.60 9.97 24.87
CA ARG A 19 -6.48 9.41 25.67
C ARG A 19 -5.46 8.79 24.69
N PRO A 20 -4.37 9.49 24.33
CA PRO A 20 -3.50 9.14 23.20
C PRO A 20 -2.88 7.74 23.30
N PHE A 21 -2.57 7.28 24.52
CA PHE A 21 -1.97 5.97 24.75
C PHE A 21 -2.94 4.79 24.50
N LYS A 22 -4.24 4.95 24.78
CA LYS A 22 -5.24 3.90 24.54
C LYS A 22 -5.66 3.84 23.06
N ALA A 23 -5.68 4.98 22.37
CA ALA A 23 -5.82 5.05 20.92
C ALA A 23 -4.63 4.40 20.20
N PHE A 24 -3.41 4.62 20.70
CA PHE A 24 -2.17 4.01 20.23
C PHE A 24 -2.17 2.48 20.34
N VAL A 25 -2.50 1.91 21.51
CA VAL A 25 -2.55 0.46 21.71
C VAL A 25 -3.66 -0.20 20.87
N SER A 26 -4.80 0.48 20.69
CA SER A 26 -5.91 -0.04 19.88
C SER A 26 -5.60 0.02 18.38
N GLY A 27 -4.90 1.06 17.91
CA GLY A 27 -4.44 1.18 16.54
C GLY A 27 -3.40 0.12 16.14
N VAL A 28 -2.48 -0.22 17.05
CA VAL A 28 -1.54 -1.34 16.85
C VAL A 28 -2.27 -2.66 16.78
N ARG A 29 -3.26 -2.88 17.67
CA ARG A 29 -4.04 -4.11 17.71
C ARG A 29 -4.89 -4.30 16.44
N LEU A 30 -5.32 -3.19 15.83
CA LEU A 30 -6.05 -3.21 14.57
C LEU A 30 -5.14 -3.48 13.37
N ALA A 31 -3.94 -2.89 13.32
CA ALA A 31 -2.92 -3.18 12.31
C ALA A 31 -2.41 -4.64 12.35
N VAL A 32 -2.59 -5.32 13.49
CA VAL A 32 -2.26 -6.73 13.71
C VAL A 32 -3.33 -7.69 13.16
N ASN A 33 -4.53 -7.20 12.79
CA ASN A 33 -5.52 -7.96 12.01
C ASN A 33 -5.50 -7.49 10.55
N VAL A 34 -4.90 -8.30 9.68
CA VAL A 34 -4.71 -8.04 8.24
C VAL A 34 -6.04 -7.87 7.49
N ASP A 35 -7.18 -8.27 8.09
CA ASP A 35 -8.52 -8.17 7.49
C ASP A 35 -9.37 -6.96 7.94
N ASN A 36 -8.81 -5.99 8.69
CA ASN A 36 -9.56 -4.80 9.10
C ASN A 36 -8.78 -3.50 8.90
N THR A 37 -8.39 -3.26 7.65
CA THR A 37 -7.88 -1.99 7.10
C THR A 37 -8.90 -0.83 7.14
N ARG A 38 -10.12 -1.06 7.64
CA ARG A 38 -11.26 -0.11 7.71
C ARG A 38 -11.00 1.20 8.45
N HIS A 39 -9.92 1.26 9.23
CA HIS A 39 -9.53 2.45 9.98
C HIS A 39 -8.07 2.85 9.77
N PHE A 40 -7.39 2.25 8.79
CA PHE A 40 -5.97 2.53 8.55
C PHE A 40 -5.75 4.02 8.25
N PHE A 41 -6.53 4.64 7.35
CA PHE A 41 -6.38 6.06 7.02
C PHE A 41 -6.80 7.01 8.15
N SER A 42 -7.88 6.71 8.88
CA SER A 42 -8.26 7.51 10.05
C SER A 42 -7.21 7.41 11.17
N LEU A 43 -6.54 6.27 11.30
CA LEU A 43 -5.43 6.06 12.22
C LEU A 43 -4.15 6.77 11.74
N MET A 44 -3.87 6.74 10.45
CA MET A 44 -2.77 7.49 9.81
C MET A 44 -2.94 8.99 10.02
N ASP A 45 -4.14 9.52 9.78
CA ASP A 45 -4.45 10.93 9.98
C ASP A 45 -4.33 11.31 11.47
N ALA A 46 -4.85 10.47 12.37
CA ALA A 46 -4.76 10.73 13.81
C ALA A 46 -3.31 10.70 14.35
N ILE A 47 -2.42 9.86 13.79
CA ILE A 47 -1.05 9.71 14.29
C ILE A 47 -0.06 10.62 13.54
N ASP A 48 -0.19 10.72 12.22
CA ASP A 48 0.75 11.40 11.35
C ASP A 48 0.17 12.69 10.74
N GLY A 49 -1.04 13.12 11.10
CA GLY A 49 -1.75 14.27 10.52
C GLY A 49 -0.90 15.50 10.21
N PRO A 50 -0.10 16.05 11.15
CA PRO A 50 0.77 17.20 10.87
C PRO A 50 1.89 16.93 9.85
N GLN A 51 2.40 15.70 9.77
CA GLN A 51 3.39 15.31 8.78
C GLN A 51 2.72 14.97 7.44
N HIS A 52 1.57 14.30 7.48
CA HIS A 52 0.75 14.02 6.32
C HIS A 52 0.32 15.31 5.60
N GLU A 53 -0.14 16.31 6.34
CA GLU A 53 -0.45 17.64 5.80
C GLU A 53 0.80 18.32 5.20
N ARG A 54 1.96 18.21 5.84
CA ARG A 54 3.23 18.71 5.26
C ARG A 54 3.57 18.03 3.94
N ASN A 55 3.34 16.72 3.83
CA ASN A 55 3.54 15.98 2.58
C ASN A 55 2.53 16.43 1.52
N PHE A 56 1.25 16.61 1.87
CA PHE A 56 0.25 17.16 0.96
C PHE A 56 0.63 18.56 0.44
N GLN A 57 1.06 19.46 1.33
CA GLN A 57 1.52 20.80 0.95
C GLN A 57 2.78 20.76 0.08
N ARG A 58 3.67 19.78 0.28
CA ARG A 58 4.80 19.55 -0.61
C ARG A 58 4.34 19.05 -1.97
N TYR A 59 3.42 18.07 -2.02
CA TYR A 59 2.85 17.50 -3.24
C TYR A 59 2.24 18.58 -4.13
N LEU A 60 1.46 19.51 -3.57
CA LEU A 60 0.87 20.63 -4.31
C LEU A 60 1.90 21.53 -5.03
N LYS A 61 3.14 21.56 -4.54
CA LYS A 61 4.22 22.37 -5.12
C LYS A 61 4.97 21.63 -6.24
N THR A 62 4.68 20.35 -6.46
CA THR A 62 5.29 19.56 -7.52
C THR A 62 4.56 19.78 -8.85
N PRO A 63 5.24 19.68 -10.01
CA PRO A 63 4.57 19.74 -11.30
C PRO A 63 3.45 18.69 -11.45
N THR A 64 3.71 17.47 -10.97
CA THR A 64 2.75 16.37 -10.97
C THR A 64 1.51 16.70 -10.15
N GLY A 65 1.68 17.17 -8.91
CA GLY A 65 0.55 17.48 -8.04
C GLY A 65 -0.28 18.66 -8.53
N ALA A 66 0.36 19.69 -9.10
CA ALA A 66 -0.34 20.79 -9.74
C ALA A 66 -1.17 20.30 -10.95
N ARG A 67 -0.58 19.45 -11.80
CA ARG A 67 -1.25 18.88 -12.98
C ARG A 67 -2.43 18.00 -12.60
N ILE A 68 -2.21 17.00 -11.75
CA ILE A 68 -3.26 16.05 -11.33
C ILE A 68 -4.44 16.80 -10.69
N ASN A 69 -4.18 17.80 -9.84
CA ASN A 69 -5.26 18.55 -9.20
C ASN A 69 -5.99 19.49 -10.18
N SER A 70 -5.31 20.04 -11.18
CA SER A 70 -5.95 20.85 -12.23
C SER A 70 -6.86 20.00 -13.12
N GLU A 71 -6.39 18.79 -13.47
CA GLU A 71 -7.11 17.83 -14.30
C GLU A 71 -8.16 17.04 -13.50
N LYS A 72 -8.06 17.06 -12.16
CA LYS A 72 -8.81 16.22 -11.21
C LYS A 72 -8.75 14.74 -11.61
N PHE A 73 -7.58 14.30 -12.05
CA PHE A 73 -7.42 12.97 -12.59
C PHE A 73 -7.33 11.93 -11.48
N GLU A 74 -8.19 10.92 -11.53
CA GLU A 74 -8.23 9.83 -10.55
C GLU A 74 -7.59 8.57 -11.14
N ILE A 75 -6.42 8.18 -10.63
CA ILE A 75 -5.67 7.00 -11.13
C ILE A 75 -6.45 5.68 -11.00
N LYS A 76 -7.38 5.60 -10.03
CA LYS A 76 -8.27 4.44 -9.84
C LYS A 76 -9.07 4.10 -11.11
N SER A 77 -9.43 5.10 -11.91
CA SER A 77 -10.10 4.90 -13.20
C SER A 77 -9.30 4.04 -14.21
N ILE A 78 -7.99 3.91 -14.01
CA ILE A 78 -7.13 2.98 -14.75
C ILE A 78 -6.98 1.66 -14.00
N LEU A 79 -6.65 1.73 -12.71
CA LEU A 79 -6.27 0.56 -11.91
C LEU A 79 -7.44 -0.42 -11.66
N GLU A 80 -8.69 0.06 -11.67
CA GLU A 80 -9.87 -0.79 -11.52
C GLU A 80 -10.38 -1.34 -12.86
N ASN A 81 -9.92 -0.80 -13.98
CA ASN A 81 -10.37 -1.20 -15.30
C ASN A 81 -9.51 -2.37 -15.84
N ARG A 82 -9.95 -3.61 -15.58
CA ARG A 82 -9.25 -4.83 -16.02
C ARG A 82 -8.97 -4.87 -17.52
N ASP A 83 -9.90 -4.41 -18.37
CA ASP A 83 -9.70 -4.41 -19.82
C ASP A 83 -8.64 -3.40 -20.26
N ARG A 84 -8.61 -2.23 -19.60
CA ARG A 84 -7.54 -1.25 -19.80
C ARG A 84 -6.20 -1.80 -19.35
N LEU A 85 -6.13 -2.49 -18.21
CA LEU A 85 -4.89 -3.13 -17.77
C LEU A 85 -4.41 -4.23 -18.73
N ARG A 86 -5.34 -5.02 -19.29
CA ARG A 86 -5.04 -6.04 -20.33
C ARG A 86 -4.48 -5.43 -21.61
N SER A 87 -4.85 -4.18 -21.92
CA SER A 87 -4.39 -3.50 -23.12
C SER A 87 -2.93 -3.02 -23.05
N PHE A 88 -2.33 -2.98 -21.86
CA PHE A 88 -0.92 -2.61 -21.73
C PHE A 88 0.01 -3.71 -22.29
N PRO A 89 1.21 -3.35 -22.77
CA PRO A 89 2.17 -4.31 -23.29
C PRO A 89 2.53 -5.41 -22.27
N ASP A 90 2.78 -6.62 -22.75
CA ASP A 90 3.24 -7.71 -21.90
C ASP A 90 4.57 -7.34 -21.20
N GLY A 91 4.69 -7.67 -19.91
CA GLY A 91 5.84 -7.29 -19.08
C GLY A 91 5.83 -5.82 -18.60
N SER A 92 4.83 -5.02 -18.96
CA SER A 92 4.67 -3.68 -18.40
C SER A 92 4.26 -3.71 -16.93
N LEU A 93 4.46 -2.58 -16.23
CA LEU A 93 3.98 -2.44 -14.85
C LEU A 93 2.47 -2.70 -14.74
N GLY A 94 1.67 -2.13 -15.64
CA GLY A 94 0.22 -2.32 -15.66
C GLY A 94 -0.20 -3.77 -15.91
N ARG A 95 0.54 -4.48 -16.78
CA ARG A 95 0.30 -5.91 -17.02
C ARG A 95 0.64 -6.76 -15.80
N ARG A 96 1.81 -6.53 -15.17
CA ARG A 96 2.22 -7.20 -13.93
C ARG A 96 1.26 -6.90 -12.77
N TYR A 97 0.68 -5.70 -12.74
CA TYR A 97 -0.35 -5.35 -11.77
C TYR A 97 -1.64 -6.15 -11.96
N LEU A 98 -2.10 -6.31 -13.19
CA LEU A 98 -3.25 -7.18 -13.47
C LEU A 98 -2.98 -8.64 -13.06
N GLU A 99 -1.83 -9.18 -13.42
CA GLU A 99 -1.42 -10.54 -13.05
C GLU A 99 -1.45 -10.73 -11.53
N PHE A 100 -0.95 -9.74 -10.78
CA PHE A 100 -1.00 -9.72 -9.33
C PHE A 100 -2.43 -9.74 -8.78
N LEU A 101 -3.33 -8.91 -9.34
CA LEU A 101 -4.74 -8.90 -8.93
C LEU A 101 -5.45 -10.24 -9.20
N GLU A 102 -5.17 -10.86 -10.35
CA GLU A 102 -5.77 -12.13 -10.75
C GLU A 102 -5.25 -13.31 -9.91
N LEU A 103 -3.95 -13.32 -9.57
CA LEU A 103 -3.34 -14.35 -8.71
C LEU A 103 -3.84 -14.32 -7.27
N GLU A 104 -4.03 -13.13 -6.72
CA GLU A 104 -4.47 -12.95 -5.33
C GLU A 104 -6.00 -13.10 -5.17
N GLY A 105 -6.74 -13.31 -6.27
CA GLY A 105 -8.20 -13.43 -6.24
C GLY A 105 -8.90 -12.16 -5.75
N LEU A 106 -8.25 -11.00 -5.96
CA LEU A 106 -8.66 -9.72 -5.41
C LEU A 106 -9.82 -9.12 -6.21
N ASP A 107 -11.01 -9.11 -5.62
CA ASP A 107 -12.17 -8.33 -6.07
C ASP A 107 -12.30 -7.09 -5.17
N VAL A 108 -11.39 -6.13 -5.37
CA VAL A 108 -11.03 -5.12 -4.36
C VAL A 108 -11.92 -3.88 -4.31
N SER A 109 -12.85 -3.64 -5.22
CA SER A 109 -13.37 -2.26 -5.36
C SER A 109 -14.44 -1.85 -4.34
N MET A 110 -15.38 -2.72 -3.94
CA MET A 110 -16.64 -2.19 -3.35
C MET A 110 -16.61 -1.87 -1.84
N LEU A 111 -15.90 -2.64 -1.00
CA LEU A 111 -15.92 -2.41 0.46
C LEU A 111 -14.96 -1.30 0.90
N TYR A 112 -13.84 -1.17 0.21
CA TYR A 112 -12.78 -0.24 0.55
C TYR A 112 -13.11 1.20 0.10
N GLU A 113 -13.77 1.35 -1.05
CA GLU A 113 -14.31 2.63 -1.52
C GLU A 113 -15.32 3.23 -0.54
N ALA A 114 -16.27 2.43 -0.05
CA ALA A 114 -17.29 2.89 0.88
C ALA A 114 -16.68 3.40 2.21
N GLU A 115 -15.60 2.79 2.66
CA GLU A 115 -14.88 3.17 3.88
C GLU A 115 -14.00 4.39 3.67
N LEU A 116 -13.31 4.48 2.52
CA LEU A 116 -12.51 5.64 2.15
C LEU A 116 -13.38 6.88 1.96
N GLU A 117 -14.54 6.72 1.31
CA GLU A 117 -15.52 7.79 1.14
C GLU A 117 -16.11 8.20 2.49
N ALA A 118 -16.46 7.24 3.36
CA ALA A 118 -16.94 7.51 4.71
C ALA A 118 -15.89 8.24 5.55
N ALA A 119 -14.63 7.81 5.52
CA ALA A 119 -13.53 8.45 6.25
C ALA A 119 -13.24 9.87 5.71
N SER A 120 -13.18 10.04 4.39
CA SER A 120 -12.94 11.34 3.75
C SER A 120 -14.09 12.32 4.02
N SER A 121 -15.32 11.81 4.02
CA SER A 121 -16.53 12.57 4.39
C SER A 121 -16.51 12.95 5.88
N ALA A 122 -16.17 12.02 6.77
CA ALA A 122 -16.06 12.27 8.21
C ALA A 122 -14.99 13.32 8.55
N LEU A 123 -13.85 13.29 7.83
CA LEU A 123 -12.76 14.26 7.97
C LEU A 123 -13.03 15.59 7.25
N LYS A 124 -14.12 15.69 6.47
CA LYS A 124 -14.50 16.90 5.69
C LYS A 124 -13.35 17.44 4.83
N LEU A 125 -12.58 16.54 4.22
CA LEU A 125 -11.46 16.93 3.35
C LEU A 125 -11.96 17.69 2.13
N ASP A 126 -11.28 18.78 1.78
CA ASP A 126 -11.46 19.46 0.50
C ASP A 126 -11.07 18.55 -0.67
N PRO A 127 -11.57 18.82 -1.90
CA PRO A 127 -11.37 17.91 -3.03
C PRO A 127 -9.89 17.61 -3.35
N PRO A 128 -8.95 18.58 -3.34
CA PRO A 128 -7.51 18.30 -3.49
C PRO A 128 -6.94 17.30 -2.47
N ARG A 129 -7.26 17.46 -1.17
CA ARG A 129 -6.79 16.53 -0.13
C ARG A 129 -7.39 15.15 -0.30
N ARG A 130 -8.68 15.08 -0.64
CA ARG A 130 -9.36 13.82 -0.94
C ARG A 130 -8.67 13.09 -2.10
N LEU A 131 -8.42 13.77 -3.22
CA LEU A 131 -7.76 13.19 -4.38
C LEU A 131 -6.35 12.67 -4.06
N TYR A 132 -5.58 13.41 -3.26
CA TYR A 132 -4.26 12.96 -2.78
C TYR A 132 -4.35 11.67 -1.97
N ASN A 133 -5.31 11.58 -1.03
CA ASN A 133 -5.52 10.38 -0.21
C ASN A 133 -5.99 9.19 -1.04
N GLU A 134 -6.96 9.41 -1.93
CA GLU A 134 -7.47 8.39 -2.85
C GLU A 134 -6.37 7.89 -3.79
N THR A 135 -5.47 8.77 -4.23
CA THR A 135 -4.33 8.36 -5.06
C THR A 135 -3.37 7.45 -4.29
N GLY A 136 -2.95 7.85 -3.08
CA GLY A 136 -2.06 7.02 -2.24
C GLY A 136 -2.68 5.65 -1.92
N THR A 137 -4.00 5.64 -1.77
CA THR A 137 -4.81 4.44 -1.57
C THR A 137 -4.81 3.53 -2.80
N ALA A 138 -5.16 4.08 -3.96
CA ALA A 138 -5.29 3.33 -5.21
C ALA A 138 -3.97 2.68 -5.66
N ILE A 139 -2.83 3.32 -5.37
CA ILE A 139 -1.51 2.80 -5.75
C ILE A 139 -0.92 1.81 -4.75
N HIS A 140 -1.56 1.54 -3.61
CA HIS A 140 -1.00 0.65 -2.58
C HIS A 140 -0.65 -0.75 -3.14
N ASP A 141 -1.61 -1.40 -3.80
CA ASP A 141 -1.40 -2.71 -4.42
C ASP A 141 -0.41 -2.62 -5.60
N LEU A 142 -0.39 -1.50 -6.33
CA LEU A 142 0.61 -1.24 -7.36
C LEU A 142 2.03 -1.19 -6.78
N LEU A 143 2.20 -0.64 -5.57
CA LEU A 143 3.49 -0.58 -4.89
C LEU A 143 3.96 -1.97 -4.44
N HIS A 144 3.07 -2.91 -4.10
CA HIS A 144 3.46 -4.31 -3.88
C HIS A 144 4.15 -4.88 -5.11
N VAL A 145 3.58 -4.68 -6.30
CA VAL A 145 4.15 -5.15 -7.57
C VAL A 145 5.47 -4.45 -7.90
N LEU A 146 5.50 -3.12 -7.80
CA LEU A 146 6.69 -2.33 -8.11
C LEU A 146 7.86 -2.68 -7.19
N THR A 147 7.62 -2.69 -5.88
CA THR A 147 8.67 -2.98 -4.89
C THR A 147 9.00 -4.46 -4.80
N GLY A 148 8.02 -5.30 -5.16
CA GLY A 148 7.90 -6.76 -5.11
C GLY A 148 7.41 -7.33 -3.77
N TYR A 149 7.07 -6.49 -2.79
CA TYR A 149 6.74 -7.00 -1.44
C TYR A 149 5.42 -7.76 -1.52
N GLY A 150 5.37 -8.99 -1.00
CA GLY A 150 4.14 -9.79 -1.02
C GLY A 150 3.07 -9.23 -0.09
N ARG A 151 1.88 -9.85 -0.12
CA ARG A 151 0.77 -9.56 0.81
C ARG A 151 0.83 -10.39 2.10
N ASP A 152 1.88 -11.19 2.28
CA ASP A 152 2.13 -11.86 3.54
C ASP A 152 2.49 -10.83 4.64
N PRO A 153 2.36 -11.17 5.94
CA PRO A 153 2.59 -10.21 7.00
C PRO A 153 3.98 -9.53 7.01
N LEU A 154 5.03 -10.22 6.55
CA LEU A 154 6.36 -9.60 6.43
C LEU A 154 6.40 -8.63 5.24
N GLY A 155 5.70 -8.95 4.16
CA GLY A 155 5.66 -8.15 2.94
C GLY A 155 4.92 -6.85 3.17
N GLU A 156 3.77 -6.92 3.84
CA GLU A 156 3.03 -5.77 4.36
C GLU A 156 3.89 -4.90 5.28
N ALA A 157 4.60 -5.51 6.23
CA ALA A 157 5.50 -4.77 7.12
C ALA A 157 6.63 -4.06 6.35
N CYS A 158 7.16 -4.69 5.31
CA CYS A 158 8.18 -4.08 4.45
C CYS A 158 7.60 -2.92 3.64
N LEU A 159 6.41 -3.06 3.04
CA LEU A 159 5.80 -1.97 2.29
C LEU A 159 5.39 -0.81 3.19
N LEU A 160 4.88 -1.07 4.40
CA LEU A 160 4.62 -0.03 5.40
C LEU A 160 5.92 0.68 5.82
N ALA A 161 7.02 -0.06 6.04
CA ALA A 161 8.30 0.56 6.35
C ALA A 161 8.83 1.40 5.18
N PHE A 162 8.60 0.97 3.94
CA PHE A 162 8.96 1.68 2.72
C PHE A 162 8.21 3.00 2.59
N THR A 163 6.88 2.97 2.70
CA THR A 163 6.03 4.17 2.61
C THR A 163 6.25 5.11 3.79
N ALA A 164 6.46 4.58 5.00
CA ALA A 164 6.82 5.38 6.17
C ALA A 164 8.09 6.20 5.95
N GLU A 165 9.11 5.61 5.32
CA GLU A 165 10.37 6.29 5.03
C GLU A 165 10.18 7.37 3.95
N GLN A 166 9.45 7.06 2.87
CA GLN A 166 9.14 8.00 1.78
C GLN A 166 8.42 9.27 2.25
N PHE A 167 7.56 9.14 3.27
CA PHE A 167 6.70 10.22 3.75
C PHE A 167 7.05 10.70 5.17
N ALA A 168 8.10 10.15 5.79
CA ALA A 168 8.49 10.40 7.18
C ALA A 168 7.35 10.17 8.21
N LEU A 169 6.47 9.20 7.94
CA LEU A 169 5.29 8.90 8.76
C LEU A 169 5.67 7.99 9.93
N ARG A 170 5.73 8.56 11.13
CA ARG A 170 6.21 7.89 12.35
C ARG A 170 5.20 6.88 12.86
N GLY A 171 3.91 7.15 12.71
CA GLY A 171 2.83 6.22 13.03
C GLY A 171 2.89 4.97 12.17
N VAL A 172 3.00 5.15 10.85
CA VAL A 172 3.24 4.03 9.92
C VAL A 172 4.48 3.25 10.31
N ALA A 173 5.60 3.94 10.57
CA ALA A 173 6.85 3.29 10.94
C ALA A 173 6.67 2.42 12.18
N PHE A 174 5.95 2.91 13.19
CA PHE A 174 5.67 2.15 14.40
C PHE A 174 4.81 0.90 14.13
N ALA A 175 3.77 1.02 13.30
CA ALA A 175 2.95 -0.12 12.89
C ALA A 175 3.80 -1.19 12.16
N ALA A 176 4.63 -0.76 11.20
CA ALA A 176 5.54 -1.64 10.48
C ALA A 176 6.48 -2.42 11.42
N ASN A 177 7.11 -1.72 12.38
CA ASN A 177 7.99 -2.36 13.39
C ASN A 177 7.20 -3.31 14.32
N SER A 178 5.94 -3.02 14.62
CA SER A 178 5.10 -3.88 15.47
C SER A 178 4.77 -5.20 14.77
N ILE A 179 4.42 -5.16 13.48
CA ILE A 179 4.19 -6.36 12.68
C ILE A 179 5.50 -7.15 12.54
N ALA A 180 6.61 -6.46 12.26
CA ALA A 180 7.93 -7.08 12.16
C ALA A 180 8.37 -7.77 13.45
N LEU A 181 8.14 -7.15 14.62
CA LEU A 181 8.43 -7.78 15.90
C LEU A 181 7.61 -9.06 16.09
N ARG A 182 6.31 -9.03 15.76
CA ARG A 182 5.45 -10.22 15.82
C ARG A 182 5.96 -11.32 14.91
N GLU A 183 6.30 -11.01 13.66
CA GLU A 183 6.82 -12.00 12.71
C GLU A 183 8.19 -12.54 13.13
N GLN A 184 9.08 -11.71 13.67
CA GLN A 184 10.37 -12.14 14.21
C GLN A 184 10.21 -13.12 15.37
N LEU A 185 9.20 -12.93 16.23
CA LEU A 185 8.89 -13.84 17.33
C LEU A 185 8.28 -15.16 16.82
N ARG A 186 7.46 -15.13 15.77
CA ARG A 186 6.89 -16.33 15.13
C ARG A 186 7.93 -17.11 14.34
N GLN A 187 8.89 -16.42 13.74
CA GLN A 187 9.91 -16.97 12.87
C GLN A 187 11.33 -16.52 13.31
N PRO A 188 11.87 -17.01 14.44
CA PRO A 188 13.12 -16.50 15.01
C PRO A 188 14.37 -16.64 14.10
N LYS A 189 14.32 -17.55 13.13
CA LYS A 189 15.41 -17.77 12.16
C LYS A 189 15.34 -16.84 10.94
N THR A 190 14.19 -16.21 10.71
CA THR A 190 14.00 -15.26 9.61
C THR A 190 14.50 -13.90 10.05
N PRO A 191 15.37 -13.21 9.30
CA PRO A 191 15.92 -11.91 9.69
C PRO A 191 14.95 -10.77 9.30
N VAL A 192 13.79 -10.75 9.94
CA VAL A 192 12.67 -9.84 9.64
C VAL A 192 13.11 -8.37 9.69
N PHE A 193 13.86 -7.96 10.72
CA PHE A 193 14.33 -6.57 10.83
C PHE A 193 15.37 -6.18 9.77
N ARG A 194 16.09 -7.15 9.19
CA ARG A 194 16.99 -6.88 8.06
C ARG A 194 16.18 -6.52 6.82
N ALA A 195 15.11 -7.26 6.54
CA ALA A 195 14.19 -6.97 5.43
C ALA A 195 13.55 -5.57 5.56
N LEU A 196 13.11 -5.19 6.77
CA LEU A 196 12.60 -3.83 7.02
C LEU A 196 13.67 -2.74 6.81
N LYS A 197 14.91 -2.99 7.24
CA LYS A 197 16.02 -2.04 7.03
C LYS A 197 16.33 -1.88 5.54
N GLU A 198 16.30 -2.96 4.79
CA GLU A 198 16.44 -2.94 3.33
C GLU A 198 15.30 -2.14 2.69
N ALA A 199 14.05 -2.37 3.08
CA ALA A 199 12.90 -1.63 2.57
C ALA A 199 13.05 -0.11 2.78
N ARG A 200 13.47 0.33 3.97
CA ARG A 200 13.79 1.74 4.24
C ARG A 200 14.94 2.25 3.40
N SER A 201 15.98 1.43 3.20
CA SER A 201 17.13 1.83 2.38
C SER A 201 16.73 2.05 0.92
N ARG A 202 15.93 1.13 0.35
CA ARG A 202 15.40 1.23 -1.01
C ARG A 202 14.45 2.42 -1.13
N ALA A 203 13.61 2.64 -0.12
CA ALA A 203 12.74 3.81 -0.07
C ALA A 203 13.51 5.12 -0.15
N ARG A 204 14.64 5.26 0.56
CA ARG A 204 15.46 6.49 0.48
C ARG A 204 16.08 6.74 -0.90
N GLN A 205 16.29 5.70 -1.69
CA GLN A 205 16.88 5.80 -3.03
C GLN A 205 15.81 6.09 -4.10
N MET A 206 14.56 5.70 -3.83
CA MET A 206 13.48 5.87 -4.78
C MET A 206 13.06 7.34 -4.90
N VAL A 207 12.72 7.76 -6.12
CA VAL A 207 12.00 9.02 -6.36
C VAL A 207 10.78 9.10 -5.44
N TRP A 208 10.45 10.31 -4.97
CA TRP A 208 9.33 10.47 -4.05
C TRP A 208 8.02 10.02 -4.70
N ILE A 209 7.33 9.04 -4.11
CA ILE A 209 6.14 8.38 -4.69
C ILE A 209 5.08 9.41 -5.16
N ALA A 210 4.87 10.47 -4.37
CA ALA A 210 3.86 11.49 -4.69
C ALA A 210 4.24 12.39 -5.88
N GLU A 211 5.50 12.40 -6.32
CA GLU A 211 5.93 13.12 -7.53
C GLU A 211 5.67 12.31 -8.82
N ILE A 212 5.26 11.05 -8.72
CA ILE A 212 5.10 10.14 -9.87
C ILE A 212 3.69 10.25 -10.45
N ASP A 213 3.60 10.59 -11.74
CA ASP A 213 2.35 10.49 -12.50
C ASP A 213 2.19 9.09 -13.10
N TRP A 214 1.59 8.17 -12.35
CA TRP A 214 1.51 6.74 -12.70
C TRP A 214 0.92 6.44 -14.08
N ARG A 215 0.14 7.35 -14.68
CA ARG A 215 -0.37 7.21 -16.05
C ARG A 215 0.76 6.95 -17.06
N ASP A 216 1.88 7.62 -16.86
CA ASP A 216 3.03 7.58 -17.78
C ASP A 216 3.86 6.31 -17.60
N TRP A 217 3.68 5.58 -16.49
CA TRP A 217 4.52 4.45 -16.10
C TRP A 217 3.88 3.08 -16.33
N LEU A 218 2.54 3.00 -16.33
CA LEU A 218 1.83 1.72 -16.42
C LEU A 218 2.09 0.95 -17.74
N ALA A 219 2.39 1.66 -18.83
CA ALA A 219 2.71 1.05 -20.12
C ALA A 219 4.18 0.62 -20.26
N LEU A 220 5.07 1.06 -19.36
CA LEU A 220 6.50 0.80 -19.46
C LEU A 220 6.88 -0.57 -18.88
N PRO A 221 7.91 -1.25 -19.41
CA PRO A 221 8.44 -2.48 -18.83
C PRO A 221 8.81 -2.30 -17.35
N ILE A 222 8.39 -3.23 -16.49
CA ILE A 222 8.55 -3.07 -15.03
C ILE A 222 10.01 -2.85 -14.59
N ASP A 223 10.97 -3.47 -15.27
CA ASP A 223 12.39 -3.31 -14.93
C ASP A 223 12.92 -1.93 -15.32
N THR A 224 12.43 -1.36 -16.43
CA THR A 224 12.67 0.04 -16.78
C THR A 224 12.08 0.95 -15.71
N VAL A 225 10.82 0.73 -15.30
CA VAL A 225 10.18 1.51 -14.23
C VAL A 225 11.00 1.46 -12.94
N ARG A 226 11.42 0.27 -12.51
CA ARG A 226 12.25 0.11 -11.30
C ARG A 226 13.59 0.82 -11.44
N SER A 227 14.27 0.70 -12.58
CA SER A 227 15.55 1.35 -12.81
C SER A 227 15.44 2.87 -12.73
N GLU A 228 14.52 3.45 -13.49
CA GLU A 228 14.33 4.91 -13.57
C GLU A 228 13.85 5.51 -12.25
N LEU A 229 13.06 4.77 -11.47
CA LEU A 229 12.59 5.22 -10.16
C LEU A 229 13.61 5.00 -9.03
N GLY A 230 14.79 4.42 -9.29
CA GLY A 230 15.84 4.21 -8.28
C GLY A 230 15.69 2.92 -7.45
N LEU A 231 14.99 1.92 -7.98
CA LEU A 231 14.77 0.59 -7.37
C LEU A 231 15.62 -0.54 -8.00
N SER A 232 16.67 -0.19 -8.75
CA SER A 232 17.55 -1.14 -9.46
C SER A 232 18.34 -2.11 -8.56
N GLN A 233 18.38 -1.88 -7.23
CA GLN A 233 19.04 -2.80 -6.31
C GLN A 233 18.26 -4.10 -6.15
N ARG A 234 18.95 -5.22 -6.43
CA ARG A 234 18.46 -6.58 -6.21
C ARG A 234 18.16 -6.78 -4.73
N ARG A 235 16.99 -7.35 -4.43
CA ARG A 235 16.57 -7.71 -3.06
C ARG A 235 17.54 -8.70 -2.43
N GLU A 236 17.83 -8.59 -1.14
CA GLU A 236 18.42 -9.72 -0.42
C GLU A 236 17.34 -10.79 -0.23
N LEU A 237 17.43 -11.88 -1.01
CA LEU A 237 16.98 -13.29 -0.90
C LEU A 237 15.81 -13.74 0.03
N PHE A 238 15.11 -12.90 0.80
CA PHE A 238 13.95 -13.32 1.63
C PHE A 238 12.66 -13.44 0.83
N TYR A 239 12.61 -12.78 -0.33
CA TYR A 239 11.50 -12.81 -1.29
C TYR A 239 11.89 -13.39 -2.65
N SER A 240 13.07 -13.99 -2.79
CA SER A 240 13.54 -14.61 -4.04
C SER A 240 12.91 -15.98 -4.27
N ASN A 241 11.61 -16.11 -4.04
CA ASN A 241 10.82 -17.08 -4.79
C ASN A 241 10.03 -16.25 -5.78
N ASP A 242 10.61 -16.05 -6.95
CA ASP A 242 9.87 -15.60 -8.12
C ASP A 242 8.76 -16.63 -8.39
N ALA A 243 7.61 -16.42 -7.76
CA ALA A 243 6.35 -17.05 -8.13
C ALA A 243 5.89 -16.63 -9.54
N ILE A 244 6.66 -15.77 -10.22
CA ILE A 244 6.40 -15.31 -11.59
C ILE A 244 7.46 -15.85 -12.59
N GLU A 245 8.61 -16.41 -12.17
CA GLU A 245 9.65 -16.92 -13.11
C GLU A 245 9.85 -18.45 -13.12
N THR A 246 9.09 -19.23 -12.37
CA THR A 246 9.28 -20.71 -12.32
C THR A 246 8.12 -21.52 -12.90
N SER A 247 7.68 -21.21 -14.12
CA SER A 247 6.86 -22.15 -14.93
C SER A 247 7.50 -22.63 -16.24
N ASN A 248 8.74 -22.23 -16.56
CA ASN A 248 9.39 -22.63 -17.82
C ASN A 248 10.69 -23.43 -17.69
N CYS A 249 10.95 -24.13 -16.58
CA CYS A 249 12.18 -24.92 -16.45
C CYS A 249 12.06 -26.34 -15.85
N ILE A 250 10.85 -26.89 -15.69
CA ILE A 250 10.66 -28.31 -15.26
C ILE A 250 9.76 -29.08 -16.24
N ALA A 251 9.86 -28.78 -17.52
CA ALA A 251 9.21 -29.58 -18.56
C ALA A 251 10.18 -29.87 -19.72
N ASP A 252 11.42 -30.31 -19.44
CA ASP A 252 12.23 -30.97 -20.49
C ASP A 252 13.39 -31.83 -19.98
N LYS A 253 13.17 -32.67 -18.95
CA LYS A 253 14.14 -33.74 -18.57
C LYS A 253 13.46 -35.05 -18.21
N SER A 254 12.52 -35.48 -19.05
CA SER A 254 12.04 -36.87 -19.07
C SER A 254 11.64 -37.29 -20.49
N ALA A 255 12.57 -37.21 -21.45
CA ALA A 255 12.48 -37.90 -22.73
C ALA A 255 13.85 -37.87 -23.45
N ALA A 256 14.76 -38.74 -23.04
CA ALA A 256 15.82 -39.39 -23.84
C ALA A 256 16.76 -40.17 -22.91
#